data_AF-A0AAD2GD36-F1
#
_entry.id   AF-A0AAD2GD36-F1
#
_cell.length_a   1.000
_cell.length_b   1.000
_cell.length_c   1.000
_cell.angle_alpha   90.00
_cell.angle_beta   90.00
_cell.angle_gamma   90.00
#
_symmetry.space_group_name_H-M   'P 1'
#
loop_
_entity.id
_entity.type
_entity.pdbx_description
1 polymer ?
#
loop_
_entity_poly.entity_id
_entity_poly.type
_entity_poly.pdbx_seq_one_letter_code
_entity_poly.pdbx_strand_id
1 'polypeptide(L)'
;MTSFKQCQSRHCCLGLISFLVVILVLFLVTLQRKDVTLRRVAEEWWEPKPFLSKASSSSSSSSPPPSSHDRKRCPPLDPMIEQDFVGFPQNLTFGKYVAEQGRPFLTHDFWATIVDNRRTFLLRSFEAGFPSDDKLRAWIRSRPHPITLIINNNLDQSWPNEDGLVNKTSYQIILNDTNVHAVYASNARYLSDYPKLQPMPIGLKWAYKSTLLFGEPKDERAQNYRTYGASGPDQSKALFFSKKRKSTVFWRPMQARSNAATTKYVRDTPALQAPRSSIPPIVKETAQNSMVFAPAHMPQEDFFGELKKHRFVISPPGNGLDTHATWEALLCGCIPIVPRSDLDRVFDDLPVWLVDSWEEVTDASVKEKEAYFLANHEKWNWEKLYQPYWKERIHEGLCTI
;
A
#
# COMPACT_ATOMS: atom_id res chain seq x y z
N MET A 1 -5.14 19.08 -77.20
CA MET A 1 -6.01 20.09 -76.54
C MET A 1 -5.43 20.32 -75.14
N THR A 2 -4.51 21.29 -74.98
CA THR A 2 -4.77 22.64 -74.42
C THR A 2 -5.30 22.58 -72.97
N SER A 3 -4.78 23.28 -71.95
CA SER A 3 -3.78 24.35 -71.87
C SER A 3 -3.51 24.58 -70.36
N PHE A 4 -2.25 24.69 -69.97
CA PHE A 4 -1.81 25.37 -68.75
C PHE A 4 -1.81 26.89 -69.04
N LYS A 5 -2.55 27.72 -68.29
CA LYS A 5 -2.30 29.16 -68.13
C LYS A 5 -2.96 29.71 -66.86
N GLN A 6 -2.10 29.89 -65.86
CA GLN A 6 -1.96 31.02 -64.92
C GLN A 6 -3.00 32.17 -65.02
N CYS A 7 -3.57 32.58 -63.88
CA CYS A 7 -3.81 34.00 -63.61
C CYS A 7 -3.85 34.29 -62.09
N GLN A 8 -3.06 35.29 -61.69
CA GLN A 8 -2.89 35.81 -60.34
C GLN A 8 -4.06 36.71 -59.94
N SER A 9 -4.39 36.72 -58.64
CA SER A 9 -4.91 37.92 -57.99
C SER A 9 -4.52 37.91 -56.51
N ARG A 10 -3.36 38.52 -56.24
CA ARG A 10 -2.84 38.82 -54.91
C ARG A 10 -3.62 40.02 -54.35
N HIS A 11 -4.85 39.85 -53.87
CA HIS A 11 -5.49 40.88 -53.02
C HIS A 11 -6.52 40.38 -51.98
N CYS A 12 -6.68 39.07 -51.79
CA CYS A 12 -7.59 38.53 -50.75
C CYS A 12 -6.89 37.96 -49.50
N CYS A 13 -5.57 37.77 -49.50
CA CYS A 13 -4.87 37.08 -48.40
C CYS A 13 -4.41 37.97 -47.23
N LEU A 14 -4.50 39.30 -47.34
CA LEU A 14 -4.10 40.22 -46.26
C LEU A 14 -5.25 40.57 -45.29
N GLY A 15 -6.51 40.38 -45.68
CA GLY A 15 -7.68 40.58 -44.81
C GLY A 15 -7.97 39.42 -43.86
N LEU A 16 -7.70 38.18 -44.31
CA LEU A 16 -7.97 36.96 -43.53
C LEU A 16 -6.91 36.69 -42.44
N ILE A 17 -5.66 37.10 -42.66
CA ILE A 17 -4.59 36.93 -41.66
C ILE A 17 -4.76 37.91 -40.49
N SER A 18 -5.18 39.16 -40.74
CA SER A 18 -5.47 40.12 -39.66
C SER A 18 -6.68 39.73 -38.82
N PHE A 19 -7.70 39.08 -39.40
CA PHE A 19 -8.89 38.65 -38.66
C PHE A 19 -8.61 37.43 -37.76
N LEU A 20 -7.78 36.49 -38.22
CA LEU A 20 -7.38 35.31 -37.44
C LEU A 20 -6.45 35.68 -36.26
N VAL A 21 -5.55 36.65 -36.43
CA VAL A 21 -4.69 37.13 -35.33
C VAL A 21 -5.50 37.85 -34.25
N VAL A 22 -6.51 38.64 -34.62
CA VAL A 22 -7.40 39.31 -33.65
C VAL A 22 -8.24 38.30 -32.86
N ILE A 23 -8.74 37.24 -33.52
CA ILE A 23 -9.47 36.16 -32.83
C ILE A 23 -8.54 35.37 -31.90
N LEU A 24 -7.29 35.09 -32.30
CA LEU A 24 -6.33 34.37 -31.45
C LEU A 24 -5.92 35.19 -30.21
N VAL A 25 -5.72 36.50 -30.37
CA VAL A 25 -5.40 37.42 -29.26
C VAL A 25 -6.61 37.58 -28.32
N LEU A 26 -7.82 37.71 -28.85
CA LEU A 26 -9.04 37.74 -28.02
C LEU A 26 -9.22 36.42 -27.25
N PHE A 27 -8.96 35.27 -27.87
CA PHE A 27 -9.07 33.95 -27.23
C PHE A 27 -8.02 33.78 -26.10
N LEU A 28 -6.78 34.20 -26.33
CA LEU A 28 -5.71 34.20 -25.33
C LEU A 28 -5.98 35.16 -24.16
N VAL A 29 -6.54 36.34 -24.42
CA VAL A 29 -6.94 37.30 -23.36
C VAL A 29 -8.13 36.76 -22.54
N THR A 30 -9.09 36.04 -23.14
CA THR A 30 -10.13 35.34 -22.37
C THR A 30 -9.62 34.16 -21.56
N LEU A 31 -8.59 33.44 -22.03
CA LEU A 31 -7.96 32.35 -21.28
C LEU A 31 -7.16 32.89 -20.08
N GLN A 32 -6.38 33.96 -20.25
CA GLN A 32 -5.69 34.62 -19.13
C GLN A 32 -6.65 35.25 -18.12
N ARG A 33 -7.79 35.79 -18.54
CA ARG A 33 -8.81 36.32 -17.61
C ARG A 33 -9.55 35.21 -16.84
N LYS A 34 -9.70 34.01 -17.39
CA LYS A 34 -10.27 32.86 -16.66
C LYS A 34 -9.29 32.26 -15.65
N ASP A 35 -7.99 32.30 -15.93
CA ASP A 35 -6.93 31.85 -15.03
C ASP A 35 -6.78 32.76 -13.79
N VAL A 36 -6.95 34.07 -13.95
CA VAL A 36 -6.93 35.04 -12.83
C VAL A 36 -8.17 34.91 -11.93
N THR A 37 -9.34 34.57 -12.48
CA THR A 37 -10.56 34.38 -11.68
C THR A 37 -10.55 33.03 -10.94
N LEU A 38 -9.95 31.98 -11.50
CA LEU A 38 -9.79 30.69 -10.82
C LEU A 38 -8.72 30.73 -9.71
N ARG A 39 -7.63 31.50 -9.89
CA ARG A 39 -6.65 31.74 -8.83
C ARG A 39 -7.22 32.53 -7.65
N ARG A 40 -8.25 33.35 -7.86
CA ARG A 40 -8.90 34.13 -6.80
C ARG A 40 -9.98 33.37 -6.01
N VAL A 41 -10.44 32.22 -6.52
CA VAL A 41 -11.40 31.32 -5.82
C VAL A 41 -10.69 30.22 -5.03
N ALA A 42 -9.41 29.91 -5.35
CA ALA A 42 -8.63 28.89 -4.67
C ALA A 42 -7.91 29.37 -3.38
N GLU A 43 -7.84 30.69 -3.13
CA GLU A 43 -7.16 31.26 -1.95
C GLU A 43 -8.11 31.58 -0.77
N GLU A 44 -9.42 31.29 -0.87
CA GLU A 44 -10.41 31.55 0.20
C GLU A 44 -10.72 30.33 1.11
N TRP A 45 -10.03 29.20 0.95
CA TRP A 45 -10.32 27.95 1.69
C TRP A 45 -9.12 27.36 2.43
N TRP A 46 -8.27 28.14 3.11
CA TRP A 46 -7.40 27.63 4.19
C TRP A 46 -6.74 28.75 5.03
N GLU A 47 -7.50 29.40 5.91
CA GLU A 47 -6.94 30.21 7.01
C GLU A 47 -7.87 30.04 8.24
N PRO A 48 -7.42 29.45 9.36
CA PRO A 48 -8.22 29.42 10.58
C PRO A 48 -8.20 30.81 11.21
N LYS A 49 -9.34 31.52 11.17
CA LYS A 49 -9.49 32.80 11.88
C LYS A 49 -9.44 32.59 13.40
N PRO A 50 -8.70 33.43 14.15
CA PRO A 50 -8.65 33.35 15.60
C PRO A 50 -9.96 33.85 16.21
N PHE A 51 -10.52 33.07 17.14
CA PHE A 51 -11.68 33.47 17.93
C PHE A 51 -11.21 34.47 19.00
N LEU A 52 -11.46 35.77 18.77
CA LEU A 52 -11.32 36.80 19.80
C LEU A 52 -12.63 36.87 20.60
N SER A 53 -12.63 36.34 21.83
CA SER A 53 -13.55 36.79 22.87
C SER A 53 -12.76 37.59 23.91
N LYS A 54 -13.11 38.88 24.06
CA LYS A 54 -12.74 39.65 25.24
C LYS A 54 -13.78 39.38 26.32
N ALA A 55 -13.36 38.75 27.41
CA ALA A 55 -13.98 38.92 28.71
C ALA A 55 -12.87 38.91 29.77
N SER A 56 -12.89 39.93 30.61
CA SER A 56 -11.95 40.24 31.67
C SER A 56 -12.05 39.31 32.88
N SER A 57 -10.94 39.29 33.64
CA SER A 57 -10.81 39.03 35.09
C SER A 57 -10.17 37.70 35.52
N SER A 58 -9.03 37.87 36.20
CA SER A 58 -8.40 37.06 37.25
C SER A 58 -8.86 35.63 37.50
N SER A 59 -7.95 34.66 37.36
CA SER A 59 -7.43 33.82 38.46
C SER A 59 -6.79 32.54 37.91
N SER A 60 -5.85 32.00 38.67
CA SER A 60 -5.09 30.77 38.47
C SER A 60 -5.92 29.56 38.04
N SER A 61 -5.51 28.82 37.01
CA SER A 61 -5.85 27.40 36.90
C SER A 61 -4.91 26.65 35.95
N SER A 62 -4.38 25.55 36.49
CA SER A 62 -3.92 24.34 35.81
C SER A 62 -4.46 24.14 34.39
N SER A 63 -3.55 23.87 33.45
CA SER A 63 -3.90 23.43 32.09
C SER A 63 -4.82 22.19 32.14
N PRO A 64 -5.88 22.12 31.31
CA PRO A 64 -6.70 20.93 31.22
C PRO A 64 -5.87 19.77 30.67
N PRO A 65 -6.16 18.51 31.06
CA PRO A 65 -5.48 17.37 30.47
C PRO A 65 -5.79 17.32 28.97
N PRO A 66 -4.79 17.03 28.12
CA PRO A 66 -4.98 16.99 26.67
C PRO A 66 -6.02 15.95 26.27
N SER A 67 -6.80 16.28 25.24
CA SER A 67 -7.83 15.44 24.66
C SER A 67 -7.25 14.08 24.19
N SER A 68 -8.08 13.05 24.05
CA SER A 68 -7.65 11.73 23.58
C SER A 68 -7.00 11.74 22.19
N HIS A 69 -7.24 12.78 21.39
CA HIS A 69 -6.59 13.00 20.09
C HIS A 69 -5.18 13.60 20.20
N ASP A 70 -4.90 14.42 21.21
CA ASP A 70 -3.58 15.04 21.42
C ASP A 70 -2.53 14.05 21.93
N ARG A 71 -2.95 12.93 22.53
CA ARG A 71 -2.05 11.86 23.00
C ARG A 71 -1.41 11.02 21.88
N LYS A 72 -1.82 11.24 20.62
CA LYS A 72 -1.35 10.44 19.47
C LYS A 72 -0.18 11.05 18.70
N ARG A 73 0.16 12.34 18.90
CA ARG A 73 1.25 12.97 18.17
C ARG A 73 2.46 13.17 19.06
N CYS A 74 3.60 12.68 18.58
CA CYS A 74 4.89 12.95 19.18
C CYS A 74 5.11 14.45 19.36
N PRO A 75 5.72 14.90 20.47
CA PRO A 75 6.12 16.30 20.59
C PRO A 75 7.09 16.66 19.46
N PRO A 76 7.05 17.92 18.98
CA PRO A 76 8.02 18.41 18.02
C PRO A 76 9.44 18.25 18.59
N LEU A 77 10.39 17.90 17.74
CA LEU A 77 11.79 17.82 18.13
C LEU A 77 12.35 19.23 18.36
N ASP A 78 13.23 19.36 19.35
CA ASP A 78 14.00 20.58 19.56
C ASP A 78 14.86 20.85 18.31
N PRO A 79 14.73 22.03 17.67
CA PRO A 79 15.53 22.40 16.51
C PRO A 79 17.06 22.29 16.72
N MET A 80 17.55 22.45 17.95
CA MET A 80 18.97 22.28 18.27
C MET A 80 19.43 20.83 18.16
N ILE A 81 18.55 19.89 18.53
CA ILE A 81 18.80 18.45 18.41
C ILE A 81 18.80 18.02 16.92
N GLU A 82 18.07 18.74 16.05
CA GLU A 82 18.04 18.43 14.61
C GLU A 82 19.35 18.71 13.86
N GLN A 83 20.18 19.63 14.36
CA GLN A 83 21.43 20.03 13.71
C GLN A 83 22.56 19.00 13.92
N ASP A 84 22.49 18.19 14.99
CA ASP A 84 23.52 17.22 15.37
C ASP A 84 23.26 15.79 14.84
N PHE A 85 22.27 15.60 13.96
CA PHE A 85 21.92 14.26 13.50
C PHE A 85 23.02 13.63 12.65
N VAL A 86 23.58 12.52 13.17
CA VAL A 86 24.36 11.56 12.39
C VAL A 86 23.55 11.16 11.16
N GLY A 87 24.16 11.32 9.98
CA GLY A 87 23.53 11.04 8.70
C GLY A 87 22.84 9.67 8.64
N PHE A 88 21.81 9.59 7.81
CA PHE A 88 21.02 8.37 7.61
C PHE A 88 21.93 7.16 7.29
N PRO A 89 21.76 5.97 7.90
CA PRO A 89 22.78 4.93 7.90
C PRO A 89 22.80 4.12 6.58
N GLN A 90 21.93 4.45 5.63
CA GLN A 90 21.86 3.84 4.31
C GLN A 90 21.52 4.91 3.26
N ASN A 91 22.23 4.94 2.13
CA ASN A 91 21.83 5.78 1.00
C ASN A 91 20.86 4.99 0.09
N LEU A 92 19.58 5.39 0.08
CA LEU A 92 18.56 4.69 -0.72
C LEU A 92 18.63 5.07 -2.20
N THR A 93 18.38 4.10 -3.07
CA THR A 93 18.36 4.35 -4.53
C THR A 93 16.95 4.64 -5.02
N PHE A 94 16.78 5.81 -5.63
CA PHE A 94 15.51 6.26 -6.22
C PHE A 94 15.57 6.22 -7.75
N GLY A 95 14.47 5.79 -8.37
CA GLY A 95 14.23 5.87 -9.80
C GLY A 95 13.71 7.24 -10.23
N LYS A 96 13.33 7.36 -11.50
CA LYS A 96 12.96 8.65 -12.12
C LYS A 96 11.56 9.17 -11.76
N TYR A 97 10.70 8.36 -11.14
CA TYR A 97 9.28 8.68 -10.95
C TYR A 97 8.95 9.17 -9.54
N VAL A 98 9.86 9.90 -8.89
CA VAL A 98 9.71 10.39 -7.50
C VAL A 98 8.59 11.43 -7.34
N ALA A 99 8.23 12.14 -8.42
CA ALA A 99 7.19 13.15 -8.41
C ALA A 99 5.77 12.58 -8.50
N GLU A 100 5.62 11.36 -9.02
CA GLU A 100 4.30 10.74 -9.15
C GLU A 100 3.84 10.15 -7.81
N GLN A 101 2.51 10.06 -7.59
CA GLN A 101 1.96 9.57 -6.33
C GLN A 101 1.09 8.33 -6.53
N GLY A 102 1.40 7.27 -5.78
CA GLY A 102 0.56 6.06 -5.71
C GLY A 102 -0.63 6.18 -4.76
N ARG A 103 -0.91 7.37 -4.21
CA ARG A 103 -1.94 7.56 -3.19
C ARG A 103 -3.35 7.29 -3.73
N PRO A 104 -4.25 6.74 -2.88
CA PRO A 104 -4.06 6.38 -1.46
C PRO A 104 -3.57 4.92 -1.25
N PHE A 105 -3.13 4.25 -2.31
CA PHE A 105 -2.95 2.81 -2.31
C PHE A 105 -1.70 2.35 -1.58
N LEU A 106 -1.76 1.13 -1.04
CA LEU A 106 -0.61 0.39 -0.55
C LEU A 106 0.19 -0.13 -1.73
N THR A 107 1.20 0.60 -2.17
CA THR A 107 2.10 0.21 -3.26
C THR A 107 3.53 0.03 -2.76
N HIS A 108 4.39 -0.63 -3.53
CA HIS A 108 5.79 -0.84 -3.10
C HIS A 108 6.51 0.46 -2.64
N ASP A 109 6.17 1.62 -3.22
CA ASP A 109 6.76 2.91 -2.86
C ASP A 109 6.09 3.59 -1.64
N PHE A 110 4.94 3.09 -1.17
CA PHE A 110 4.21 3.69 -0.04
C PHE A 110 5.09 3.76 1.21
N TRP A 111 5.93 2.75 1.42
CA TRP A 111 6.87 2.62 2.53
C TRP A 111 7.81 3.83 2.64
N ALA A 112 8.32 4.32 1.51
CA ALA A 112 9.20 5.49 1.45
C ALA A 112 8.46 6.81 1.66
N THR A 113 7.14 6.83 1.46
CA THR A 113 6.33 8.05 1.53
C THR A 113 5.56 8.21 2.84
N ILE A 114 5.58 7.20 3.73
CA ILE A 114 5.00 7.27 5.09
C ILE A 114 6.00 7.63 6.19
N VAL A 115 7.31 7.51 5.92
CA VAL A 115 8.35 7.87 6.89
C VAL A 115 8.57 9.37 6.94
N ASP A 116 8.95 9.88 8.11
CA ASP A 116 9.24 11.29 8.37
C ASP A 116 10.75 11.60 8.38
N ASN A 117 11.60 10.57 8.33
CA ASN A 117 13.07 10.67 8.45
C ASN A 117 13.54 11.39 9.72
N ARG A 118 12.72 11.39 10.77
CA ARG A 118 13.03 11.97 12.08
C ARG A 118 12.86 10.94 13.18
N ARG A 119 11.71 10.27 13.21
CA ARG A 119 11.37 9.20 14.16
C ARG A 119 11.05 7.89 13.49
N THR A 120 10.69 7.93 12.21
CA THR A 120 10.40 6.75 11.38
C THR A 120 11.36 6.74 10.19
N PHE A 121 11.93 5.58 9.89
CA PHE A 121 13.04 5.46 8.94
C PHE A 121 12.90 4.23 8.06
N LEU A 122 13.12 4.37 6.76
CA LEU A 122 13.06 3.27 5.79
C LEU A 122 14.46 2.74 5.48
N LEU A 123 14.68 1.44 5.70
CA LEU A 123 15.87 0.72 5.27
C LEU A 123 15.50 -0.37 4.27
N ARG A 124 16.44 -0.73 3.39
CA ARG A 124 16.27 -1.79 2.39
C ARG A 124 17.40 -2.80 2.49
N SER A 125 17.12 -3.96 3.09
CA SER A 125 18.14 -4.96 3.47
C SER A 125 18.91 -5.60 2.30
N PHE A 126 18.39 -5.54 1.08
CA PHE A 126 19.06 -6.04 -0.13
C PHE A 126 19.85 -4.95 -0.88
N GLU A 127 19.62 -3.67 -0.59
CA GLU A 127 20.33 -2.59 -1.28
C GLU A 127 21.75 -2.43 -0.74
N ALA A 128 22.66 -2.01 -1.63
CA ALA A 128 24.01 -1.66 -1.22
C ALA A 128 23.98 -0.58 -0.13
N GLY A 129 24.91 -0.68 0.82
CA GLY A 129 24.99 0.25 1.95
C GLY A 129 24.01 -0.02 3.08
N PHE A 130 23.27 -1.15 3.08
CA PHE A 130 22.58 -1.59 4.30
C PHE A 130 23.61 -1.81 5.43
N PRO A 131 23.43 -1.21 6.61
CA PRO A 131 24.41 -1.29 7.69
C PRO A 131 24.49 -2.70 8.28
N SER A 132 25.68 -3.09 8.76
CA SER A 132 25.82 -4.24 9.64
C SER A 132 25.04 -4.01 10.94
N ASP A 133 24.61 -5.09 11.60
CA ASP A 133 23.72 -4.98 12.77
C ASP A 133 24.33 -4.14 13.91
N ASP A 134 25.64 -4.23 14.15
CA ASP A 134 26.35 -3.40 15.14
C ASP A 134 26.34 -1.90 14.78
N LYS A 135 26.53 -1.58 13.48
CA LYS A 135 26.52 -0.20 12.99
C LYS A 135 25.10 0.37 13.06
N LEU A 136 24.11 -0.43 12.68
CA LEU A 136 22.71 -0.05 12.78
C LEU A 136 22.32 0.19 14.23
N ARG A 137 22.69 -0.69 15.16
CA ARG A 137 22.43 -0.51 16.59
C ARG A 137 23.14 0.72 17.16
N ALA A 138 24.40 0.95 16.82
CA ALA A 138 25.12 2.14 17.25
C ALA A 138 24.42 3.43 16.77
N TRP A 139 23.96 3.45 15.52
CA TRP A 139 23.18 4.55 14.98
C TRP A 139 21.80 4.69 15.64
N ILE A 140 21.10 3.59 15.91
CA ILE A 140 19.83 3.61 16.67
C ILE A 140 20.06 4.26 18.05
N ARG A 141 21.13 3.89 18.75
CA ARG A 141 21.44 4.42 20.10
C ARG A 141 21.87 5.87 20.12
N SER A 142 22.40 6.39 19.01
CA SER A 142 22.72 7.82 18.91
C SER A 142 21.47 8.68 18.71
N ARG A 143 20.30 8.07 18.47
CA ARG A 143 19.04 8.81 18.38
C ARG A 143 18.63 9.33 19.76
N PRO A 144 18.15 10.59 19.87
CA PRO A 144 17.80 11.20 21.15
C PRO A 144 16.45 10.72 21.70
N HIS A 145 15.75 9.86 20.98
CA HIS A 145 14.44 9.31 21.33
C HIS A 145 14.25 7.97 20.62
N PRO A 146 13.27 7.16 21.06
CA PRO A 146 12.88 5.95 20.36
C PRO A 146 12.51 6.22 18.90
N ILE A 147 12.77 5.23 18.05
CA ILE A 147 12.48 5.28 16.61
C ILE A 147 11.73 4.03 16.14
N THR A 148 10.98 4.17 15.06
CA THR A 148 10.43 3.05 14.29
C THR A 148 11.27 2.83 13.05
N LEU A 149 11.67 1.58 12.82
CA LEU A 149 12.28 1.16 11.57
C LEU A 149 11.22 0.54 10.65
N ILE A 150 11.36 0.80 9.37
CA ILE A 150 10.58 0.19 8.30
C ILE A 150 11.57 -0.50 7.37
N ILE A 151 11.42 -1.81 7.15
CA ILE A 151 12.38 -2.61 6.41
C ILE A 151 11.68 -3.38 5.29
N ASN A 152 12.08 -3.11 4.05
CA ASN A 152 11.51 -3.75 2.86
C ASN A 152 12.61 -4.05 1.83
N ASN A 153 12.57 -5.22 1.21
CA ASN A 153 13.52 -5.64 0.18
C ASN A 153 12.99 -5.68 -1.27
N ASN A 154 11.68 -5.55 -1.55
CA ASN A 154 11.10 -5.74 -2.90
C ASN A 154 11.48 -7.04 -3.62
N LEU A 155 11.94 -8.04 -2.87
CA LEU A 155 12.34 -9.36 -3.37
C LEU A 155 11.43 -10.44 -2.78
N ASP A 156 10.31 -10.04 -2.16
CA ASP A 156 9.37 -10.89 -1.42
C ASP A 156 10.03 -11.69 -0.28
N GLN A 157 11.19 -11.24 0.21
CA GLN A 157 11.91 -11.89 1.29
C GLN A 157 11.43 -11.40 2.65
N SER A 158 11.55 -12.25 3.66
CA SER A 158 11.35 -11.89 5.06
C SER A 158 12.52 -11.01 5.56
N TRP A 159 12.22 -10.04 6.43
CA TRP A 159 13.22 -9.48 7.34
C TRP A 159 12.75 -9.69 8.79
N PRO A 160 13.59 -10.24 9.68
CA PRO A 160 14.88 -10.89 9.40
C PRO A 160 14.80 -12.02 8.37
N ASN A 161 15.91 -12.33 7.67
CA ASN A 161 15.93 -13.47 6.75
C ASN A 161 15.93 -14.81 7.53
N GLU A 162 15.68 -15.93 6.86
CA GLU A 162 15.52 -17.23 7.55
C GLU A 162 16.77 -17.64 8.34
N ASP A 163 17.97 -17.46 7.77
CA ASP A 163 19.22 -17.77 8.47
C ASP A 163 19.39 -16.91 9.73
N GLY A 164 18.98 -15.65 9.69
CA GLY A 164 19.00 -14.74 10.83
C GLY A 164 17.98 -15.10 11.93
N LEU A 165 16.85 -15.70 11.57
CA LEU A 165 15.83 -16.17 12.51
C LEU A 165 16.25 -17.47 13.19
N VAL A 166 16.78 -18.42 12.42
CA VAL A 166 17.19 -19.74 12.90
C VAL A 166 18.46 -19.67 13.75
N ASN A 167 19.47 -18.89 13.33
CA ASN A 167 20.74 -18.80 14.05
C ASN A 167 20.72 -17.77 15.20
N LYS A 168 19.63 -17.00 15.37
CA LYS A 168 19.35 -16.06 16.47
C LYS A 168 20.40 -14.96 16.74
N THR A 169 21.46 -14.83 15.95
CA THR A 169 22.68 -14.15 16.41
C THR A 169 22.83 -12.67 16.06
N SER A 170 22.00 -12.06 15.21
CA SER A 170 22.33 -10.71 14.73
C SER A 170 21.20 -9.67 14.79
N TYR A 171 19.94 -10.02 14.50
CA TYR A 171 18.85 -9.03 14.54
C TYR A 171 18.27 -8.79 15.94
N GLN A 172 18.49 -9.70 16.88
CA GLN A 172 18.02 -9.55 18.26
C GLN A 172 18.63 -8.33 18.96
N ILE A 173 19.87 -7.96 18.62
CA ILE A 173 20.51 -6.78 19.19
C ILE A 173 19.82 -5.48 18.78
N ILE A 174 19.10 -5.48 17.64
CA ILE A 174 18.26 -4.38 17.17
C ILE A 174 16.87 -4.49 17.82
N LEU A 175 16.21 -5.65 17.73
CA LEU A 175 14.84 -5.85 18.21
C LEU A 175 14.71 -5.73 19.75
N ASN A 176 15.78 -5.99 20.49
CA ASN A 176 15.81 -5.84 21.95
C ASN A 176 16.33 -4.46 22.40
N ASP A 177 16.77 -3.59 21.48
CA ASP A 177 17.29 -2.29 21.87
C ASP A 177 16.17 -1.39 22.39
N THR A 178 16.43 -0.66 23.47
CA THR A 178 15.44 0.20 24.13
C THR A 178 15.06 1.40 23.27
N ASN A 179 15.96 1.84 22.37
CA ASN A 179 15.69 2.96 21.47
C ASN A 179 14.96 2.55 20.18
N VAL A 180 14.65 1.26 20.01
CA VAL A 180 13.71 0.78 18.99
C VAL A 180 12.33 0.73 19.61
N HIS A 181 11.38 1.47 19.06
CA HIS A 181 9.95 1.33 19.34
C HIS A 181 9.39 0.08 18.68
N ALA A 182 9.52 0.03 17.35
CA ALA A 182 9.03 -1.06 16.53
C ALA A 182 9.88 -1.20 15.25
N VAL A 183 9.83 -2.38 14.65
CA VAL A 183 10.34 -2.63 13.31
C VAL A 183 9.20 -3.21 12.47
N TYR A 184 8.80 -2.49 11.43
CA TYR A 184 7.81 -2.96 10.46
C TYR A 184 8.52 -3.59 9.27
N ALA A 185 8.22 -4.83 8.95
CA ALA A 185 8.89 -5.56 7.87
C ALA A 185 7.93 -6.32 6.97
N SER A 186 8.28 -6.42 5.68
CA SER A 186 7.57 -7.28 4.74
C SER A 186 7.86 -8.75 5.03
N ASN A 187 6.83 -9.61 4.89
CA ASN A 187 6.93 -11.05 5.13
C ASN A 187 7.57 -11.41 6.49
N ALA A 188 7.39 -10.56 7.51
CA ALA A 188 7.93 -10.81 8.85
C ALA A 188 7.37 -12.12 9.43
N ARG A 189 8.19 -12.85 10.18
CA ARG A 189 7.88 -14.17 10.77
C ARG A 189 8.38 -14.26 12.20
N TYR A 190 7.96 -15.29 12.93
CA TYR A 190 8.24 -15.47 14.37
C TYR A 190 7.79 -14.26 15.20
N LEU A 191 6.63 -13.69 14.85
CA LEU A 191 6.13 -12.45 15.46
C LEU A 191 5.83 -12.60 16.97
N SER A 192 5.57 -13.82 17.44
CA SER A 192 5.38 -14.13 18.85
C SER A 192 6.66 -13.95 19.66
N ASP A 193 7.81 -14.27 19.05
CA ASP A 193 9.12 -14.26 19.70
C ASP A 193 9.72 -12.85 19.74
N TYR A 194 9.24 -11.97 18.86
CA TYR A 194 9.75 -10.62 18.67
C TYR A 194 8.63 -9.58 18.76
N PRO A 195 8.22 -9.14 19.97
CA PRO A 195 7.09 -8.22 20.15
C PRO A 195 7.22 -6.87 19.43
N LYS A 196 8.46 -6.39 19.22
CA LYS A 196 8.74 -5.16 18.47
C LYS A 196 8.71 -5.35 16.95
N LEU A 197 8.74 -6.58 16.45
CA LEU A 197 8.63 -6.89 15.04
C LEU A 197 7.15 -6.91 14.65
N GLN A 198 6.78 -6.09 13.66
CA GLN A 198 5.42 -5.95 13.16
C GLN A 198 5.39 -6.27 11.67
N PRO A 199 4.38 -7.01 11.20
CA PRO A 199 4.23 -7.25 9.77
C PRO A 199 3.70 -5.98 9.10
N MET A 200 4.15 -5.73 7.88
CA MET A 200 3.65 -4.64 7.05
C MET A 200 3.30 -5.18 5.65
N PRO A 201 2.17 -4.74 5.08
CA PRO A 201 1.60 -5.33 3.88
C PRO A 201 2.44 -5.05 2.64
N ILE A 202 2.61 -6.06 1.79
CA ILE A 202 3.24 -5.89 0.47
C ILE A 202 2.42 -4.96 -0.43
N GLY A 203 1.10 -4.96 -0.26
CA GLY A 203 0.16 -4.13 -1.01
C GLY A 203 -0.04 -4.58 -2.47
N LEU A 204 -0.49 -3.66 -3.31
CA LEU A 204 -0.82 -3.86 -4.71
C LEU A 204 0.43 -4.01 -5.59
N LYS A 205 0.33 -4.76 -6.71
CA LYS A 205 1.47 -5.01 -7.60
C LYS A 205 1.90 -3.76 -8.37
N TRP A 206 2.90 -3.08 -7.84
CA TRP A 206 3.30 -1.76 -8.36
C TRP A 206 4.50 -1.73 -9.31
N ALA A 207 5.43 -2.65 -9.20
CA ALA A 207 6.59 -2.74 -10.08
C ALA A 207 6.72 -4.17 -10.62
N TYR A 208 6.99 -4.30 -11.92
CA TYR A 208 7.15 -5.61 -12.58
C TYR A 208 8.58 -5.87 -13.02
N LYS A 209 9.34 -4.82 -13.32
CA LYS A 209 10.67 -4.87 -13.95
C LYS A 209 11.74 -4.25 -13.07
N SER A 210 11.38 -3.30 -12.20
CA SER A 210 12.33 -2.58 -11.35
C SER A 210 12.16 -2.95 -9.88
N THR A 211 13.29 -3.10 -9.19
CA THR A 211 13.34 -3.16 -7.73
C THR A 211 13.58 -1.80 -7.08
N LEU A 212 13.86 -0.75 -7.86
CA LEU A 212 14.12 0.60 -7.35
C LEU A 212 12.85 1.23 -6.75
N LEU A 213 13.02 2.00 -5.67
CA LEU A 213 11.97 2.91 -5.21
C LEU A 213 11.66 3.88 -6.34
N PHE A 214 10.39 4.10 -6.67
CA PHE A 214 9.98 4.99 -7.75
C PHE A 214 10.61 4.65 -9.12
N GLY A 215 10.87 3.36 -9.35
CA GLY A 215 11.49 2.84 -10.57
C GLY A 215 10.58 2.79 -11.80
N GLU A 216 9.26 2.80 -11.60
CA GLU A 216 8.26 2.67 -12.66
C GLU A 216 7.15 3.73 -12.53
N PRO A 217 6.43 4.04 -13.65
CA PRO A 217 5.28 4.95 -13.62
C PRO A 217 4.21 4.49 -12.65
N LYS A 218 3.59 5.45 -11.99
CA LYS A 218 2.59 5.32 -10.93
C LYS A 218 1.21 5.69 -11.42
N ASP A 219 1.10 6.75 -12.21
CA ASP A 219 -0.21 7.35 -12.51
C ASP A 219 -1.11 6.40 -13.29
N GLU A 220 -0.57 5.69 -14.28
CA GLU A 220 -1.31 4.68 -15.06
C GLU A 220 -1.82 3.54 -14.17
N ARG A 221 -0.96 3.02 -13.28
CA ARG A 221 -1.34 1.92 -12.38
C ARG A 221 -2.33 2.36 -11.33
N ALA A 222 -2.12 3.54 -10.74
CA ALA A 222 -3.05 4.14 -9.81
C ALA A 222 -4.42 4.30 -10.47
N GLN A 223 -4.45 4.74 -11.73
CA GLN A 223 -5.69 4.87 -12.49
C GLN A 223 -6.37 3.52 -12.69
N ASN A 224 -5.62 2.47 -13.04
CA ASN A 224 -6.17 1.12 -13.15
C ASN A 224 -6.81 0.67 -11.83
N TYR A 225 -6.13 0.86 -10.69
CA TYR A 225 -6.71 0.53 -9.39
C TYR A 225 -7.93 1.37 -9.03
N ARG A 226 -8.02 2.65 -9.45
CA ARG A 226 -9.23 3.46 -9.25
C ARG A 226 -10.39 2.98 -10.13
N THR A 227 -10.11 2.55 -11.35
CA THR A 227 -11.11 2.04 -12.29
C THR A 227 -11.68 0.69 -11.82
N TYR A 228 -10.81 -0.16 -11.29
CA TYR A 228 -11.14 -1.56 -11.01
C TYR A 228 -11.36 -1.88 -9.53
N GLY A 229 -10.73 -1.17 -8.62
CA GLY A 229 -10.85 -1.36 -7.18
C GLY A 229 -11.57 -0.19 -6.49
N ALA A 230 -11.50 -0.19 -5.17
CA ALA A 230 -11.95 0.92 -4.34
C ALA A 230 -10.85 1.97 -4.13
N SER A 231 -11.21 3.24 -4.24
CA SER A 231 -10.36 4.40 -4.00
C SER A 231 -10.41 4.90 -2.54
N GLY A 232 -11.20 4.26 -1.68
CA GLY A 232 -11.30 4.59 -0.26
C GLY A 232 -12.12 3.58 0.56
N PRO A 233 -12.10 3.71 1.89
CA PRO A 233 -12.73 2.78 2.84
C PRO A 233 -14.22 2.52 2.57
N ASP A 234 -15.01 3.58 2.36
CA ASP A 234 -16.44 3.45 2.08
C ASP A 234 -16.72 2.72 0.77
N GLN A 235 -15.91 2.98 -0.26
CA GLN A 235 -16.03 2.26 -1.53
C GLN A 235 -15.60 0.80 -1.38
N SER A 236 -14.59 0.50 -0.57
CA SER A 236 -14.20 -0.88 -0.26
C SER A 236 -15.36 -1.65 0.37
N LYS A 237 -15.99 -1.05 1.38
CA LYS A 237 -17.21 -1.58 2.01
C LYS A 237 -18.33 -1.79 0.99
N ALA A 238 -18.60 -0.80 0.14
CA ALA A 238 -19.65 -0.90 -0.89
C ALA A 238 -19.37 -2.02 -1.91
N LEU A 239 -18.12 -2.17 -2.36
CA LEU A 239 -17.73 -3.24 -3.29
C LEU A 239 -17.86 -4.62 -2.65
N PHE A 240 -17.52 -4.75 -1.37
CA PHE A 240 -17.70 -5.98 -0.60
C PHE A 240 -19.18 -6.39 -0.55
N PHE A 241 -20.09 -5.44 -0.31
CA PHE A 241 -21.54 -5.72 -0.25
C PHE A 241 -22.26 -5.77 -1.60
N SER A 242 -21.53 -5.68 -2.71
CA SER A 242 -22.14 -5.74 -4.04
C SER A 242 -22.93 -7.04 -4.24
N LYS A 243 -24.23 -6.90 -4.54
CA LYS A 243 -25.13 -8.00 -4.90
C LYS A 243 -24.84 -8.62 -6.27
N LYS A 244 -23.91 -8.03 -7.05
CA LYS A 244 -23.53 -8.54 -8.38
C LYS A 244 -22.58 -9.74 -8.32
N ARG A 245 -22.06 -10.05 -7.13
CA ARG A 245 -21.12 -11.15 -6.92
C ARG A 245 -21.85 -12.49 -6.87
N LYS A 246 -21.23 -13.50 -7.45
CA LYS A 246 -21.64 -14.90 -7.35
C LYS A 246 -20.90 -15.56 -6.19
N SER A 247 -21.61 -16.43 -5.45
CA SER A 247 -21.05 -17.30 -4.42
C SER A 247 -20.17 -18.38 -5.05
N THR A 248 -18.96 -17.98 -5.44
CA THR A 248 -18.03 -18.77 -6.25
C THR A 248 -16.60 -18.43 -5.85
N VAL A 249 -15.70 -19.40 -6.08
CA VAL A 249 -14.29 -19.33 -5.75
C VAL A 249 -13.49 -19.27 -7.06
N PHE A 250 -12.80 -18.16 -7.28
CA PHE A 250 -12.02 -17.94 -8.48
C PHE A 250 -10.58 -18.44 -8.30
N TRP A 251 -10.08 -19.18 -9.30
CA TRP A 251 -8.67 -19.53 -9.42
C TRP A 251 -8.08 -18.95 -10.70
N ARG A 252 -7.02 -18.14 -10.54
CA ARG A 252 -6.17 -17.71 -11.66
C ARG A 252 -4.85 -18.48 -11.63
N PRO A 253 -4.48 -19.20 -12.71
CA PRO A 253 -3.16 -19.81 -12.80
C PRO A 253 -2.08 -18.71 -12.84
N MET A 254 -1.05 -18.86 -12.02
CA MET A 254 0.16 -18.04 -12.06
C MET A 254 1.37 -18.92 -12.40
N GLN A 255 2.52 -18.32 -12.72
CA GLN A 255 3.72 -19.07 -13.10
C GLN A 255 4.10 -20.09 -12.01
N ALA A 256 4.42 -21.32 -12.43
CA ALA A 256 4.63 -22.46 -11.52
C ALA A 256 5.82 -22.28 -10.54
N ARG A 257 6.81 -21.44 -10.88
CA ARG A 257 7.98 -21.15 -10.03
C ARG A 257 7.73 -20.09 -8.95
N SER A 258 6.50 -19.60 -8.84
CA SER A 258 6.17 -18.46 -7.98
C SER A 258 6.32 -18.71 -6.48
N ASN A 259 6.60 -19.92 -6.00
CA ASN A 259 6.76 -20.23 -4.57
C ASN A 259 8.12 -20.84 -4.19
N ALA A 260 9.14 -20.71 -5.04
CA ALA A 260 10.44 -21.33 -4.78
C ALA A 260 11.09 -20.83 -3.48
N ALA A 261 10.98 -19.54 -3.16
CA ALA A 261 11.57 -18.97 -1.94
C ALA A 261 10.82 -19.40 -0.66
N THR A 262 9.50 -19.51 -0.68
CA THR A 262 8.68 -19.97 0.47
C THR A 262 8.83 -21.47 0.76
N THR A 263 9.54 -22.25 -0.07
CA THR A 263 9.93 -23.63 0.27
C THR A 263 10.94 -23.72 1.41
N LYS A 264 11.65 -22.63 1.69
CA LYS A 264 12.64 -22.56 2.76
C LYS A 264 12.05 -22.19 4.11
N TYR A 265 10.79 -21.77 4.14
CA TYR A 265 10.12 -21.30 5.35
C TYR A 265 9.57 -22.48 6.13
N VAL A 266 9.41 -22.31 7.45
CA VAL A 266 8.58 -23.21 8.26
C VAL A 266 7.15 -23.22 7.69
N ARG A 267 6.59 -24.41 7.50
CA ARG A 267 5.28 -24.63 6.89
C ARG A 267 4.39 -25.43 7.82
N ASP A 268 3.74 -24.73 8.73
CA ASP A 268 3.01 -25.37 9.84
C ASP A 268 1.67 -25.99 9.44
N THR A 269 1.19 -25.70 8.22
CA THR A 269 -0.12 -26.16 7.74
C THR A 269 -0.02 -26.94 6.42
N PRO A 270 -0.86 -27.97 6.22
CA PRO A 270 -0.96 -28.68 4.94
C PRO A 270 -1.16 -27.74 3.73
N ALA A 271 -1.96 -26.67 3.89
CA ALA A 271 -2.19 -25.68 2.85
C ALA A 271 -0.92 -24.91 2.46
N LEU A 272 -0.06 -24.58 3.43
CA LEU A 272 1.21 -23.91 3.19
C LEU A 272 2.27 -24.87 2.62
N GLN A 273 2.20 -26.16 2.97
CA GLN A 273 3.04 -27.24 2.43
C GLN A 273 2.72 -27.59 0.98
N ALA A 274 1.45 -27.48 0.58
CA ALA A 274 0.97 -27.85 -0.74
C ALA A 274 1.72 -27.12 -1.87
N PRO A 275 2.30 -27.84 -2.85
CA PRO A 275 2.76 -27.25 -4.08
C PRO A 275 1.63 -26.49 -4.77
N ARG A 276 1.91 -25.33 -5.35
CA ARG A 276 0.87 -24.52 -6.03
C ARG A 276 0.12 -25.30 -7.12
N SER A 277 0.77 -26.26 -7.77
CA SER A 277 0.18 -27.14 -8.78
C SER A 277 -0.80 -28.18 -8.23
N SER A 278 -0.75 -28.51 -6.94
CA SER A 278 -1.70 -29.45 -6.32
C SER A 278 -2.99 -28.77 -5.85
N ILE A 279 -3.01 -27.44 -5.72
CA ILE A 279 -4.20 -26.73 -5.24
C ILE A 279 -5.39 -26.89 -6.22
N PRO A 280 -5.26 -26.64 -7.54
CA PRO A 280 -6.38 -26.77 -8.47
C PRO A 280 -7.09 -28.13 -8.46
N PRO A 281 -6.42 -29.29 -8.49
CA PRO A 281 -7.12 -30.57 -8.43
C PRO A 281 -7.84 -30.79 -7.10
N ILE A 282 -7.25 -30.40 -5.95
CA ILE A 282 -7.89 -30.52 -4.63
C ILE A 282 -9.20 -29.73 -4.61
N VAL A 283 -9.14 -28.43 -4.89
CA VAL A 283 -10.33 -27.57 -4.80
C VAL A 283 -11.37 -27.89 -5.87
N LYS A 284 -10.95 -28.42 -7.02
CA LYS A 284 -11.87 -28.91 -8.06
C LYS A 284 -12.67 -30.12 -7.56
N GLU A 285 -12.07 -30.99 -6.77
CA GLU A 285 -12.74 -32.17 -6.21
C GLU A 285 -13.69 -31.80 -5.07
N THR A 286 -13.29 -30.90 -4.19
CA THR A 286 -14.03 -30.55 -2.97
C THR A 286 -15.10 -29.46 -3.16
N ALA A 287 -14.92 -28.56 -4.13
CA ALA A 287 -15.83 -27.43 -4.42
C ALA A 287 -16.29 -27.42 -5.89
N GLN A 288 -16.76 -28.57 -6.37
CA GLN A 288 -17.15 -28.80 -7.77
C GLN A 288 -18.14 -27.77 -8.32
N ASN A 289 -19.10 -27.32 -7.50
CA ASN A 289 -20.16 -26.40 -7.93
C ASN A 289 -19.75 -24.93 -7.80
N SER A 290 -18.79 -24.63 -6.92
CA SER A 290 -18.42 -23.25 -6.57
C SER A 290 -17.14 -22.77 -7.27
N MET A 291 -16.26 -23.69 -7.69
CA MET A 291 -14.99 -23.34 -8.32
C MET A 291 -15.18 -22.80 -9.74
N VAL A 292 -14.50 -21.69 -10.03
CA VAL A 292 -14.38 -21.12 -11.37
C VAL A 292 -12.90 -20.95 -11.69
N PHE A 293 -12.45 -21.65 -12.73
CA PHE A 293 -11.07 -21.57 -13.19
C PHE A 293 -10.98 -20.55 -14.32
N ALA A 294 -10.06 -19.60 -14.18
CA ALA A 294 -9.72 -18.71 -15.27
C ALA A 294 -9.23 -19.53 -16.48
N PRO A 295 -9.43 -19.05 -17.72
CA PRO A 295 -8.63 -19.50 -18.85
C PRO A 295 -7.14 -19.27 -18.55
N ALA A 296 -6.25 -19.76 -19.43
CA ALA A 296 -4.81 -19.50 -19.32
C ALA A 296 -4.49 -17.98 -19.30
N HIS A 297 -3.21 -17.61 -19.33
CA HIS A 297 -2.68 -16.23 -19.23
C HIS A 297 -3.72 -15.10 -19.46
N MET A 298 -3.97 -14.31 -18.41
CA MET A 298 -4.99 -13.27 -18.38
C MET A 298 -4.37 -11.89 -18.13
N PRO A 299 -4.72 -10.86 -18.93
CA PRO A 299 -4.38 -9.46 -18.64
C PRO A 299 -4.82 -9.02 -17.24
N GLN A 300 -4.12 -8.06 -16.65
CA GLN A 300 -4.43 -7.61 -15.29
C GLN A 300 -5.84 -7.01 -15.17
N GLU A 301 -6.30 -6.32 -16.20
CA GLU A 301 -7.64 -5.72 -16.27
C GLU A 301 -8.75 -6.78 -16.25
N ASP A 302 -8.57 -7.85 -17.03
CA ASP A 302 -9.49 -8.98 -17.05
C ASP A 302 -9.54 -9.68 -15.69
N PHE A 303 -8.38 -9.82 -15.03
CA PHE A 303 -8.31 -10.37 -13.68
C PHE A 303 -9.14 -9.54 -12.70
N PHE A 304 -9.03 -8.22 -12.75
CA PHE A 304 -9.87 -7.35 -11.95
C PHE A 304 -11.36 -7.45 -12.30
N GLY A 305 -11.68 -7.64 -13.58
CA GLY A 305 -13.03 -7.94 -14.04
C GLY A 305 -13.59 -9.20 -13.39
N GLU A 306 -12.80 -10.27 -13.28
CA GLU A 306 -13.18 -11.50 -12.60
C GLU A 306 -13.31 -11.30 -11.07
N LEU A 307 -12.40 -10.58 -10.43
CA LEU A 307 -12.49 -10.27 -8.99
C LEU A 307 -13.80 -9.56 -8.62
N LYS A 308 -14.41 -8.77 -9.52
CA LYS A 308 -15.71 -8.13 -9.29
C LYS A 308 -16.90 -9.11 -9.37
N LYS A 309 -16.75 -10.24 -10.06
CA LYS A 309 -17.80 -11.24 -10.28
C LYS A 309 -17.86 -12.30 -9.18
N HIS A 310 -16.72 -12.61 -8.56
CA HIS A 310 -16.60 -13.70 -7.60
C HIS A 310 -16.59 -13.19 -6.15
N ARG A 311 -17.13 -14.00 -5.24
CA ARG A 311 -17.08 -13.74 -3.80
C ARG A 311 -15.70 -14.04 -3.22
N PHE A 312 -15.09 -15.13 -3.67
CA PHE A 312 -13.81 -15.60 -3.16
C PHE A 312 -12.76 -15.72 -4.27
N VAL A 313 -11.49 -15.63 -3.89
CA VAL A 313 -10.35 -15.91 -4.78
C VAL A 313 -9.27 -16.67 -4.01
N ILE A 314 -8.73 -17.71 -4.63
CA ILE A 314 -7.63 -18.46 -4.05
C ILE A 314 -6.34 -17.64 -4.18
N SER A 315 -5.68 -17.37 -3.06
CA SER A 315 -4.50 -16.50 -2.97
C SER A 315 -3.35 -17.20 -2.23
N PRO A 316 -2.76 -18.26 -2.83
CA PRO A 316 -1.71 -19.01 -2.19
C PRO A 316 -0.38 -18.25 -2.29
N PRO A 317 0.55 -18.49 -1.34
CA PRO A 317 1.83 -17.80 -1.26
C PRO A 317 2.62 -17.76 -2.57
N GLY A 318 3.35 -16.67 -2.72
CA GLY A 318 4.32 -16.47 -3.79
C GLY A 318 5.74 -16.73 -3.27
N ASN A 319 6.67 -15.86 -3.68
CA ASN A 319 8.04 -15.87 -3.17
C ASN A 319 8.11 -15.43 -1.69
N GLY A 320 7.07 -14.73 -1.22
CA GLY A 320 6.79 -14.46 0.18
C GLY A 320 5.46 -15.08 0.62
N LEU A 321 5.19 -15.03 1.93
CA LEU A 321 3.89 -15.40 2.50
C LEU A 321 2.81 -14.41 2.09
N ASP A 322 3.14 -13.12 2.03
CA ASP A 322 2.24 -12.07 1.52
C ASP A 322 2.21 -12.10 0.00
N THR A 323 1.06 -11.77 -0.59
CA THR A 323 0.90 -11.71 -2.04
C THR A 323 0.10 -10.50 -2.46
N HIS A 324 0.51 -9.90 -3.59
CA HIS A 324 -0.25 -8.80 -4.19
C HIS A 324 -1.70 -9.18 -4.54
N ALA A 325 -1.93 -10.46 -4.89
CA ALA A 325 -3.27 -10.95 -5.22
C ALA A 325 -4.23 -10.84 -4.02
N THR A 326 -3.74 -11.00 -2.78
CA THR A 326 -4.54 -10.83 -1.56
C THR A 326 -5.05 -9.40 -1.45
N TRP A 327 -4.15 -8.42 -1.58
CA TRP A 327 -4.49 -6.99 -1.47
C TRP A 327 -5.33 -6.50 -2.65
N GLU A 328 -5.06 -6.97 -3.86
CA GLU A 328 -5.87 -6.69 -5.05
C GLU A 328 -7.30 -7.25 -4.91
N ALA A 329 -7.45 -8.45 -4.35
CA ALA A 329 -8.76 -9.05 -4.06
C ALA A 329 -9.56 -8.22 -3.05
N LEU A 330 -8.94 -7.85 -1.94
CA LEU A 330 -9.55 -7.01 -0.90
C LEU A 330 -9.95 -5.64 -1.44
N LEU A 331 -9.07 -4.98 -2.21
CA LEU A 331 -9.35 -3.70 -2.86
C LEU A 331 -10.55 -3.78 -3.80
N CYS A 332 -10.74 -4.94 -4.44
CA CYS A 332 -11.90 -5.20 -5.29
C CYS A 332 -13.12 -5.73 -4.52
N GLY A 333 -13.11 -5.85 -3.19
CA GLY A 333 -14.22 -6.33 -2.37
C GLY A 333 -14.44 -7.86 -2.42
N CYS A 334 -13.43 -8.62 -2.85
CA CYS A 334 -13.40 -10.08 -2.82
C CYS A 334 -12.80 -10.58 -1.49
N ILE A 335 -13.13 -11.80 -1.10
CA ILE A 335 -12.58 -12.47 0.09
C ILE A 335 -11.44 -13.39 -0.37
N PRO A 336 -10.17 -13.04 -0.16
CA PRO A 336 -9.07 -13.94 -0.49
C PRO A 336 -9.06 -15.15 0.47
N ILE A 337 -8.78 -16.33 -0.09
CA ILE A 337 -8.53 -17.57 0.66
C ILE A 337 -7.01 -17.76 0.71
N VAL A 338 -6.46 -17.73 1.92
CA VAL A 338 -5.00 -17.68 2.18
C VAL A 338 -4.64 -18.79 3.18
N PRO A 339 -3.53 -19.52 2.98
CA PRO A 339 -3.03 -20.46 3.99
C PRO A 339 -2.68 -19.74 5.29
N ARG A 340 -3.03 -20.36 6.42
CA ARG A 340 -2.64 -19.88 7.75
C ARG A 340 -1.11 -19.86 7.91
N SER A 341 -0.57 -18.80 8.50
CA SER A 341 0.86 -18.61 8.70
C SER A 341 1.17 -17.56 9.79
N ASP A 342 2.44 -17.39 10.15
CA ASP A 342 2.87 -16.29 11.04
C ASP A 342 2.45 -14.88 10.58
N LEU A 343 2.14 -14.71 9.29
CA LEU A 343 1.78 -13.41 8.72
C LEU A 343 0.30 -13.04 8.98
N ASP A 344 -0.53 -13.95 9.50
CA ASP A 344 -1.99 -13.77 9.61
C ASP A 344 -2.40 -12.44 10.26
N ARG A 345 -1.63 -11.98 11.24
CA ARG A 345 -1.86 -10.71 11.97
C ARG A 345 -1.93 -9.47 11.07
N VAL A 346 -1.32 -9.51 9.88
CA VAL A 346 -1.44 -8.40 8.90
C VAL A 346 -2.87 -8.30 8.34
N PHE A 347 -3.62 -9.40 8.39
CA PHE A 347 -5.00 -9.53 7.92
C PHE A 347 -6.04 -9.42 9.03
N ASP A 348 -5.64 -9.18 10.28
CA ASP A 348 -6.58 -8.94 11.38
C ASP A 348 -7.59 -7.85 10.96
N ASP A 349 -8.86 -8.01 11.33
CA ASP A 349 -9.95 -7.09 10.98
C ASP A 349 -10.16 -6.89 9.46
N LEU A 350 -9.65 -7.79 8.60
CA LEU A 350 -9.95 -7.81 7.17
C LEU A 350 -10.70 -9.10 6.80
N PRO A 351 -11.57 -9.06 5.77
CA PRO A 351 -12.30 -10.24 5.34
C PRO A 351 -11.41 -11.20 4.55
N VAL A 352 -10.58 -11.98 5.25
CA VAL A 352 -9.67 -12.99 4.70
C VAL A 352 -10.04 -14.36 5.25
N TRP A 353 -10.23 -15.35 4.37
CA TRP A 353 -10.47 -16.73 4.78
C TRP A 353 -9.14 -17.47 4.93
N LEU A 354 -8.68 -17.59 6.17
CA LEU A 354 -7.49 -18.37 6.52
C LEU A 354 -7.82 -19.87 6.60
N VAL A 355 -7.06 -20.70 5.88
CA VAL A 355 -7.22 -22.18 5.83
C VAL A 355 -5.97 -22.90 6.31
N ASP A 356 -6.11 -23.99 7.05
CA ASP A 356 -5.01 -24.92 7.36
C ASP A 356 -4.82 -25.95 6.24
N SER A 357 -5.88 -26.25 5.49
CA SER A 357 -5.90 -27.25 4.42
C SER A 357 -6.76 -26.76 3.24
N TRP A 358 -6.32 -27.04 2.00
CA TRP A 358 -7.09 -26.64 0.80
C TRP A 358 -8.38 -27.46 0.64
N GLU A 359 -8.43 -28.62 1.27
CA GLU A 359 -9.60 -29.49 1.37
C GLU A 359 -10.74 -28.86 2.19
N GLU A 360 -10.46 -27.84 3.01
CA GLU A 360 -11.49 -27.04 3.69
C GLU A 360 -12.35 -26.23 2.72
N VAL A 361 -11.87 -25.97 1.50
CA VAL A 361 -12.62 -25.24 0.48
C VAL A 361 -13.58 -26.20 -0.20
N THR A 362 -14.82 -26.24 0.30
CA THR A 362 -15.89 -27.11 -0.18
C THR A 362 -17.10 -26.29 -0.62
N ASP A 363 -18.01 -26.87 -1.39
CA ASP A 363 -19.26 -26.18 -1.75
C ASP A 363 -20.09 -25.74 -0.53
N ALA A 364 -20.03 -26.50 0.57
CA ALA A 364 -20.72 -26.16 1.81
C ALA A 364 -20.03 -25.01 2.55
N SER A 365 -18.70 -25.09 2.73
CA SER A 365 -17.94 -24.06 3.45
C SER A 365 -17.91 -22.73 2.70
N VAL A 366 -17.95 -22.72 1.36
CA VAL A 366 -18.08 -21.48 0.57
C VAL A 366 -19.35 -20.70 0.96
N LYS A 367 -20.49 -21.39 1.08
CA LYS A 367 -21.77 -20.76 1.47
C LYS A 367 -21.73 -20.31 2.94
N GLU A 368 -21.21 -21.15 3.82
CA GLU A 368 -21.08 -20.86 5.25
C GLU A 368 -20.19 -19.62 5.48
N LYS A 369 -19.02 -19.59 4.86
CA LYS A 369 -18.07 -18.48 5.00
C LYS A 369 -18.62 -17.21 4.40
N GLU A 370 -19.32 -17.26 3.27
CA GLU A 370 -19.96 -16.06 2.71
C GLU A 370 -20.97 -15.47 3.70
N ALA A 371 -21.83 -16.31 4.28
CA ALA A 371 -22.79 -15.87 5.30
C ALA A 371 -22.07 -15.28 6.52
N TYR A 372 -21.02 -15.92 7.01
CA TYR A 372 -20.21 -15.43 8.13
C TYR A 372 -19.60 -14.04 7.83
N PHE A 373 -18.91 -13.89 6.70
CA PHE A 373 -18.21 -12.65 6.35
C PHE A 373 -19.18 -11.48 6.12
N LEU A 374 -20.37 -11.75 5.56
CA LEU A 374 -21.41 -10.74 5.36
C LEU A 374 -22.11 -10.36 6.67
N ALA A 375 -22.32 -11.32 7.58
CA ALA A 375 -22.98 -11.06 8.87
C ALA A 375 -22.09 -10.26 9.84
N ASN A 376 -20.78 -10.49 9.82
CA ASN A 376 -19.80 -9.89 10.75
C ASN A 376 -19.16 -8.59 10.22
N HIS A 377 -19.87 -7.87 9.37
CA HIS A 377 -19.31 -6.75 8.62
C HIS A 377 -18.80 -5.56 9.44
N GLU A 378 -19.32 -5.38 10.64
CA GLU A 378 -18.90 -4.39 11.62
C GLU A 378 -17.49 -4.65 12.16
N LYS A 379 -16.96 -5.87 12.00
CA LYS A 379 -15.60 -6.24 12.38
C LYS A 379 -14.55 -5.76 11.37
N TRP A 380 -14.94 -5.42 10.15
CA TRP A 380 -13.98 -5.16 9.07
C TRP A 380 -13.50 -3.71 9.07
N ASN A 381 -12.19 -3.52 9.18
CA ASN A 381 -11.52 -2.24 9.12
C ASN A 381 -10.96 -1.95 7.72
N TRP A 382 -11.75 -1.27 6.91
CA TRP A 382 -11.40 -0.93 5.52
C TRP A 382 -10.27 0.10 5.39
N GLU A 383 -9.97 0.86 6.45
CA GLU A 383 -8.84 1.81 6.46
C GLU A 383 -7.51 1.08 6.26
N LYS A 384 -7.39 -0.16 6.74
CA LYS A 384 -6.19 -1.01 6.58
C LYS A 384 -5.77 -1.23 5.14
N LEU A 385 -6.65 -1.04 4.15
CA LEU A 385 -6.35 -1.17 2.73
C LEU A 385 -5.61 0.04 2.14
N TYR A 386 -5.41 1.10 2.92
CA TYR A 386 -4.92 2.38 2.43
C TYR A 386 -3.73 2.90 3.23
N GLN A 387 -2.86 3.65 2.55
CA GLN A 387 -1.66 4.23 3.12
C GLN A 387 -1.88 5.04 4.41
N PRO A 388 -2.93 5.89 4.54
CA PRO A 388 -3.12 6.71 5.72
C PRO A 388 -3.17 5.92 7.03
N TYR A 389 -3.85 4.76 7.04
CA TYR A 389 -3.90 3.88 8.22
C TYR A 389 -2.50 3.47 8.68
N TRP A 390 -1.67 3.00 7.74
CA TRP A 390 -0.33 2.53 8.09
C TRP A 390 0.61 3.67 8.50
N LYS A 391 0.42 4.87 7.94
CA LYS A 391 1.14 6.07 8.41
C LYS A 391 0.83 6.38 9.88
N GLU A 392 -0.43 6.26 10.30
CA GLU A 392 -0.79 6.43 11.71
C GLU A 392 -0.25 5.29 12.58
N ARG A 393 -0.40 4.04 12.10
CA ARG A 393 0.01 2.83 12.80
C ARG A 393 1.50 2.80 13.16
N ILE A 394 2.39 3.24 12.28
CA ILE A 394 3.85 3.25 12.55
C ILE A 394 4.28 4.29 13.61
N HIS A 395 3.44 5.30 13.86
CA HIS A 395 3.66 6.33 14.88
C HIS A 395 2.94 6.01 16.20
N GLU A 396 2.01 5.06 16.18
CA GLU A 396 1.24 4.68 17.36
C GLU A 396 2.15 4.19 18.48
N GLY A 397 2.07 4.84 19.65
CA GLY A 397 2.88 4.52 20.81
C GLY A 397 4.36 4.95 20.75
N LEU A 398 4.82 5.55 19.65
CA LEU A 398 6.24 5.88 19.44
C LEU A 398 6.80 6.87 20.46
N CYS A 399 5.95 7.73 21.02
CA CYS A 399 6.35 8.76 21.98
C CYS A 399 5.73 8.59 23.36
N THR A 400 5.24 7.38 23.66
CA THR A 400 4.71 7.01 24.98
C THR A 400 5.60 6.00 25.71
N ILE A 401 6.80 5.73 25.18
CA ILE A 401 7.78 4.75 25.70
C ILE A 401 8.70 5.39 26.72
#